data_AF-T1CEG1-F1
#
_entry.id   AF-T1CEG1-F1
#
_cell.length_a   1.000
_cell.length_b   1.000
_cell.length_c   1.000
_cell.angle_alpha   90.00
_cell.angle_beta   90.00
_cell.angle_gamma   90.00
#
_symmetry.space_group_name_H-M   'P 1'
#
loop_
_entity.id
_entity.type
_entity.pdbx_description
1 polymer ?
#
loop_
_entity_poly.entity_id
_entity_poly.type
_entity_poly.pdbx_seq_one_letter_code
_entity_poly.pdbx_strand_id
1 'polypeptide(L)'
;MRTRGMLPVAQALVRQGFRVEADLRNEKVGYKIREHTLQRVPYLLVVGDREMANGRGCRARFDGADLGSMAQSEFAARLASEAHPG
;
A
#
# COMPACT_ATOMS: atom_id res chain seq x y z
N MET A 1 16.10 4.15 -5.01
CA MET A 1 14.94 3.28 -5.26
C MET A 1 14.16 3.86 -6.43
N ARG A 2 14.08 3.16 -7.57
CA ARG A 2 13.50 3.72 -8.81
C ARG A 2 11.97 3.72 -8.68
N THR A 3 11.36 4.89 -8.70
CA THR A 3 9.91 5.17 -8.53
C THR A 3 8.97 4.55 -9.58
N ARG A 4 9.47 3.69 -10.48
CA ARG A 4 8.77 3.27 -11.71
C ARG A 4 7.61 2.30 -11.45
N GLY A 5 7.64 1.50 -10.39
CA GLY A 5 6.59 0.51 -10.08
C GLY A 5 5.45 1.02 -9.19
N MET A 6 5.67 2.12 -8.44
CA MET A 6 4.75 2.57 -7.39
C MET A 6 3.58 3.42 -7.94
N LEU A 7 3.82 4.19 -9.01
CA LEU A 7 2.80 5.00 -9.67
C LEU A 7 1.65 4.18 -10.30
N PRO A 8 1.94 3.11 -11.08
CA PRO A 8 0.88 2.26 -11.65
C PRO A 8 -0.02 1.64 -10.60
N VAL A 9 0.55 1.25 -9.45
CA VAL A 9 -0.18 0.65 -8.33
C VAL A 9 -1.17 1.65 -7.71
N ALA A 10 -0.66 2.84 -7.36
CA ALA A 10 -1.48 3.91 -6.79
C ALA A 10 -2.60 4.32 -7.76
N GLN A 11 -2.28 4.48 -9.06
CA GLN A 11 -3.28 4.82 -10.08
C GLN A 11 -4.38 3.77 -10.23
N ALA A 12 -4.07 2.48 -10.13
CA ALA A 12 -5.09 1.45 -10.24
C ALA A 12 -6.09 1.49 -9.07
N LEU A 13 -5.61 1.74 -7.86
CA LEU A 13 -6.47 1.90 -6.68
C LEU A 13 -7.31 3.18 -6.76
N VAL A 14 -6.73 4.29 -7.24
CA VAL A 14 -7.49 5.53 -7.50
C VAL A 14 -8.61 5.30 -8.52
N ARG A 15 -8.34 4.54 -9.61
CA ARG A 15 -9.37 4.19 -10.60
C ARG A 15 -10.50 3.33 -10.04
N GLN A 16 -10.26 2.61 -8.94
CA GLN A 16 -11.27 1.84 -8.23
C GLN A 16 -12.06 2.68 -7.21
N GLY A 17 -11.77 3.98 -7.09
CA GLY A 17 -12.46 4.91 -6.19
C GLY A 17 -11.83 5.07 -4.81
N PHE A 18 -10.66 4.45 -4.56
CA PHE A 18 -9.97 4.60 -3.28
C PHE A 18 -9.20 5.92 -3.20
N ARG A 19 -9.17 6.53 -2.01
CA ARG A 19 -8.25 7.63 -1.71
C ARG A 19 -6.87 7.05 -1.43
N VAL A 20 -5.90 7.38 -2.30
CA VAL A 20 -4.52 6.87 -2.20
C VAL A 20 -3.55 8.02 -2.36
N GLU A 21 -2.54 8.05 -1.48
CA GLU A 21 -1.42 8.98 -1.56
C GLU A 21 -0.11 8.19 -1.65
N ALA A 22 0.78 8.60 -2.53
CA ALA A 22 2.06 7.95 -2.77
C ALA A 22 3.19 8.73 -2.08
N ASP A 23 3.73 8.20 -0.99
CA ASP A 23 4.91 8.79 -0.33
C ASP A 23 6.20 8.38 -1.04
N LEU A 24 6.70 9.28 -1.90
CA LEU A 24 7.91 9.07 -2.72
C LEU A 24 9.18 9.67 -2.10
N ARG A 25 9.14 10.18 -0.85
CA ARG A 25 10.32 10.78 -0.19
C ARG A 25 11.46 9.77 -0.07
N ASN A 26 12.72 10.21 -0.15
CA ASN A 26 13.87 9.33 0.01
C ASN A 26 14.20 9.08 1.50
N GLU A 27 13.25 8.48 2.21
CA GLU A 27 13.34 8.20 3.66
C GLU A 27 13.31 6.70 3.93
N LYS A 28 13.80 6.30 5.12
CA LYS A 28 13.73 4.90 5.55
C LYS A 28 12.26 4.43 5.61
N VAL A 29 11.97 3.26 5.04
CA VAL A 29 10.60 2.71 5.02
C VAL A 29 9.98 2.58 6.41
N GLY A 30 10.78 2.17 7.41
CA GLY A 30 10.30 2.07 8.80
C GLY A 30 9.91 3.42 9.41
N TYR A 31 10.59 4.51 9.02
CA TYR A 31 10.22 5.86 9.42
C TYR A 31 8.87 6.27 8.83
N LYS A 32 8.68 6.08 7.52
CA LYS A 32 7.42 6.36 6.85
C LYS A 32 6.25 5.58 7.44
N ILE A 33 6.45 4.27 7.67
CA ILE A 33 5.42 3.43 8.29
C ILE A 33 5.00 4.01 9.64
N ARG A 34 5.97 4.33 10.50
CA ARG A 34 5.69 4.90 11.84
C ARG A 34 4.95 6.24 11.74
N GLU A 35 5.40 7.13 10.85
CA GLU A 35 4.76 8.44 10.67
C GLU A 35 3.31 8.31 10.20
N HIS A 36 3.05 7.49 9.17
CA HIS A 36 1.69 7.29 8.66
C HIS A 36 0.79 6.53 9.64
N THR A 37 1.33 5.60 10.44
CA THR A 37 0.59 5.00 11.56
C THR A 37 0.19 6.05 12.59
N LEU A 38 1.07 7.00 12.94
CA LEU A 38 0.73 8.10 13.86
C LEU A 38 -0.34 9.04 13.28
N GLN A 39 -0.37 9.21 11.96
CA GLN A 39 -1.41 9.95 11.24
C GLN A 39 -2.73 9.17 11.11
N ARG A 40 -2.80 7.95 11.68
CA ARG A 40 -3.96 7.04 11.60
C ARG A 40 -4.39 6.73 10.17
N VAL A 41 -3.42 6.59 9.26
CA VAL A 41 -3.69 6.06 7.93
C VAL A 41 -4.12 4.59 8.09
N PRO A 42 -5.36 4.21 7.70
CA PRO A 42 -5.89 2.87 7.98
C PRO A 42 -5.08 1.76 7.31
N TYR A 43 -4.58 2.07 6.11
CA TYR A 43 -3.92 1.12 5.24
C TYR A 43 -2.61 1.65 4.70
N LEU A 44 -1.54 0.88 4.88
CA LEU A 44 -0.23 1.19 4.30
C LEU A 44 0.18 0.14 3.29
N LEU A 45 0.40 0.59 2.06
CA LEU A 45 0.88 -0.23 0.96
C LEU A 45 2.37 0.04 0.70
N VAL A 46 3.21 -0.92 1.06
CA VAL A 46 4.66 -0.81 0.86
C VAL A 46 5.03 -1.52 -0.44
N VAL A 47 5.48 -0.76 -1.44
CA VAL A 47 5.92 -1.26 -2.75
C VAL A 47 7.43 -1.12 -2.87
N GLY A 48 8.14 -2.24 -3.00
CA GLY A 48 9.58 -2.28 -3.17
C GLY A 48 10.03 -3.22 -4.29
N ASP A 49 11.32 -3.16 -4.63
CA ASP A 49 11.89 -3.98 -5.72
C ASP A 49 11.74 -5.49 -5.43
N ARG A 50 11.81 -5.88 -4.15
CA ARG A 50 11.62 -7.27 -3.71
C ARG A 50 10.18 -7.73 -3.89
N GLU A 51 9.22 -6.87 -3.58
CA GLU A 51 7.78 -7.17 -3.69
C GLU A 51 7.37 -7.27 -5.17
N MET A 52 7.89 -6.35 -6.00
CA MET A 52 7.69 -6.36 -7.45
C MET A 52 8.30 -7.61 -8.11
N ALA A 53 9.51 -8.02 -7.69
CA ALA A 53 10.17 -9.22 -8.23
C ALA A 53 9.42 -10.53 -7.90
N ASN A 54 8.72 -10.58 -6.77
CA ASN A 54 7.98 -11.78 -6.34
C ASN A 54 6.53 -11.84 -6.86
N GLY A 55 6.10 -10.87 -7.69
CA GLY A 55 4.69 -10.75 -8.13
C GLY A 55 3.71 -10.43 -6.99
N ARG A 56 4.21 -10.28 -5.77
CA ARG A 56 3.45 -9.96 -4.53
C ARG A 56 3.60 -8.48 -4.22
N GLY A 57 3.32 -7.65 -5.23
CA GLY A 57 3.75 -6.25 -5.39
C GLY A 57 3.56 -5.28 -4.22
N CYS A 58 3.03 -5.72 -3.09
CA CYS A 58 2.88 -4.93 -1.88
C CYS A 58 2.92 -5.74 -0.58
N ARG A 59 3.45 -5.12 0.49
CA ARG A 59 3.14 -5.50 1.88
C ARG A 59 2.09 -4.55 2.44
N ALA A 60 1.01 -5.11 2.99
CA ALA A 60 -0.09 -4.34 3.56
C ALA A 60 0.01 -4.30 5.10
N ARG A 61 -0.34 -3.15 5.69
CA ARG A 61 -0.56 -3.03 7.13
C ARG A 61 -1.92 -2.40 7.42
N PHE A 62 -2.58 -2.87 8.48
CA PHE A 62 -3.81 -2.32 9.02
C PHE A 62 -3.65 -2.06 10.51
N ASP A 63 -3.91 -0.83 10.95
CA ASP A 63 -3.80 -0.42 12.36
C ASP A 63 -2.48 -0.88 13.04
N GLY A 64 -1.36 -0.73 12.33
CA GLY A 64 -0.03 -1.15 12.80
C GLY A 64 0.27 -2.65 12.70
N ALA A 65 -0.73 -3.51 12.50
CA ALA A 65 -0.55 -4.95 12.27
C ALA A 65 -0.02 -5.23 10.85
N ASP A 66 0.91 -6.18 10.74
CA ASP A 66 1.44 -6.64 9.46
C ASP A 66 0.49 -7.68 8.84
N LEU A 67 -0.10 -7.36 7.69
CA LEU A 67 -0.96 -8.29 6.95
C LEU A 67 -0.14 -9.19 6.01
N GLY A 68 1.18 -8.99 5.92
CA GLY A 68 2.07 -9.73 5.06
C GLY A 68 2.09 -9.23 3.62
N SER A 69 2.74 -10.01 2.77
CA SER A 69 2.91 -9.70 1.34
C SER A 69 1.78 -10.34 0.53
N MET A 70 1.10 -9.55 -0.28
CA MET A 70 -0.03 -9.98 -1.12
C MET A 70 0.05 -9.35 -2.51
N ALA A 71 -0.73 -9.88 -3.45
CA ALA A 71 -0.84 -9.27 -4.77
C ALA A 71 -1.61 -7.94 -4.69
N GLN A 72 -1.33 -7.01 -5.59
CA GLN A 72 -2.06 -5.75 -5.68
C GLN A 72 -3.58 -5.96 -5.83
N SER A 73 -3.98 -6.94 -6.66
CA SER A 73 -5.38 -7.29 -6.90
C SER A 73 -6.06 -7.82 -5.64
N GLU A 74 -5.34 -8.58 -4.82
CA GLU A 74 -5.83 -9.12 -3.55
C GLU A 74 -6.03 -8.01 -2.53
N PHE A 75 -5.07 -7.08 -2.43
CA PHE A 75 -5.20 -5.91 -1.58
C PHE A 75 -6.39 -5.02 -1.98
N ALA A 76 -6.57 -4.78 -3.28
CA ALA A 76 -7.72 -4.05 -3.81
C ALA A 76 -9.06 -4.72 -3.46
N ALA A 77 -9.17 -6.04 -3.64
CA ALA A 77 -10.37 -6.79 -3.31
C ALA A 77 -10.70 -6.70 -1.81
N ARG A 78 -9.68 -6.75 -0.95
CA ARG A 78 -9.84 -6.57 0.49
C ARG A 78 -10.35 -5.18 0.84
N LEU A 79 -9.72 -4.13 0.30
CA LEU A 79 -10.19 -2.77 0.50
C LEU A 79 -11.65 -2.59 0.08
N ALA A 80 -12.05 -3.19 -1.06
CA ALA A 80 -13.43 -3.12 -1.54
C ALA A 80 -14.42 -3.83 -0.60
N SER A 81 -14.04 -5.01 -0.06
CA SER A 81 -14.86 -5.76 0.89
C SER A 81 -15.05 -5.03 2.22
N GLU A 82 -14.10 -4.20 2.63
CA GLU A 82 -14.16 -3.47 3.91
C GLU A 82 -14.75 -2.06 3.76
N ALA A 83 -14.60 -1.43 2.58
CA ALA A 83 -15.14 -0.10 2.29
C ALA A 83 -16.66 -0.08 2.07
N HIS A 84 -17.29 -1.24 1.87
CA HIS A 84 -18.74 -1.42 1.96
C HIS A 84 -19.11 -2.10 3.29
N PRO A 85 -19.39 -1.34 4.36
CA PRO A 85 -20.38 -1.83 5.30
C PRO A 85 -21.72 -1.88 4.55
N GLY A 86 -22.46 -2.97 4.67
CA GLY A 86 -23.87 -2.97 4.26
C GLY A 86 -24.66 -1.85 4.92
#